data_AF-A0AA88I8I4-F1
#
_entry.id   AF-A0AA88I8I4-F1
#
_cell.length_a   1.000
_cell.length_b   1.000
_cell.length_c   1.000
_cell.angle_alpha   90.00
_cell.angle_beta   90.00
_cell.angle_gamma   90.00
#
_symmetry.space_group_name_H-M   'P 1'
#
loop_
_entity.id
_entity.type
_entity.pdbx_description
1 polymer ?
#
loop_
_entity_poly.entity_id
_entity_poly.type
_entity_poly.pdbx_seq_one_letter_code
_entity_poly.pdbx_strand_id
1 'polypeptide(L)'
;MSPAAYRTMLKWTPINERILFSRFATTHTNLSVIVCYTPTNEADDDVKDSFYETLQAVTKDIPKLDVLCVVGDLNAKIEADRKYCPEVLGPHGLGQIKENGALLVDFALCNDLVVGGTLFEYKNVHKYTWTSPDGSMRNQIDHFLVARRWRTSLLDVRGYRGADAQSDHMLMIAHIQIKLRA
;
A
#
# COMPACT_ATOMS: atom_id res chain seq x y z
N MET A 1 -15.13 -0.58 9.64
CA MET A 1 -15.44 0.21 8.41
C MET A 1 -16.52 1.25 8.74
N SER A 2 -16.47 2.45 8.18
CA SER A 2 -17.49 3.48 8.46
C SER A 2 -18.85 3.13 7.82
N PRO A 3 -19.99 3.60 8.36
CA PRO A 3 -21.30 3.34 7.77
C PRO A 3 -21.42 3.82 6.31
N ALA A 4 -20.79 4.94 5.97
CA ALA A 4 -20.77 5.46 4.60
C ALA A 4 -20.02 4.51 3.65
N ALA A 5 -18.83 4.05 4.04
CA ALA A 5 -18.06 3.10 3.24
C ALA A 5 -18.83 1.78 3.05
N TYR A 6 -19.46 1.26 4.11
CA TYR A 6 -20.27 0.04 4.04
C TYR A 6 -21.41 0.16 3.02
N ARG A 7 -22.16 1.28 3.03
CA ARG A 7 -23.26 1.51 2.07
C ARG A 7 -22.79 1.57 0.62
N THR A 8 -21.57 2.04 0.38
CA THR A 8 -21.00 2.11 -0.96
C THR A 8 -20.33 0.81 -1.41
N MET A 9 -20.17 -0.19 -0.55
CA MET A 9 -19.48 -1.42 -0.88
C MET A 9 -20.27 -2.21 -1.94
N LEU A 10 -19.66 -2.42 -3.10
CA LEU A 10 -20.22 -3.16 -4.22
C LEU A 10 -19.88 -4.64 -4.15
N LYS A 11 -18.65 -4.96 -3.74
CA LYS A 11 -18.13 -6.33 -3.68
C LYS A 11 -16.98 -6.38 -2.68
N TRP A 12 -16.85 -7.49 -1.99
CA TRP A 12 -15.60 -7.88 -1.33
C TRP A 12 -15.35 -9.37 -1.59
N THR A 13 -14.08 -9.76 -1.67
CA THR A 13 -13.68 -11.14 -1.97
C THR A 13 -12.38 -11.44 -1.24
N PRO A 14 -12.38 -12.38 -0.27
CA PRO A 14 -11.15 -12.89 0.31
C PRO A 14 -10.51 -13.82 -0.72
N ILE A 15 -9.37 -13.42 -1.27
CA ILE A 15 -8.67 -14.20 -2.30
C ILE A 15 -7.93 -15.37 -1.64
N ASN A 16 -7.23 -15.09 -0.54
CA ASN A 16 -6.58 -16.06 0.34
C ASN A 16 -6.36 -15.43 1.74
N GLU A 17 -5.58 -16.07 2.63
CA GLU A 17 -5.28 -15.53 3.96
C GLU A 17 -4.53 -14.17 3.96
N ARG A 18 -3.94 -13.78 2.83
CA ARG A 18 -3.03 -12.63 2.70
C ARG A 18 -3.56 -11.53 1.78
N ILE A 19 -4.57 -11.80 0.95
CA ILE A 19 -5.09 -10.87 -0.04
C ILE A 19 -6.61 -10.76 0.09
N LEU A 20 -7.09 -9.55 0.34
CA LEU A 20 -8.51 -9.20 0.35
C LEU A 20 -8.77 -8.14 -0.72
N PHE A 21 -9.69 -8.42 -1.64
CA PHE A 21 -10.19 -7.44 -2.59
C PHE A 21 -11.50 -6.84 -2.11
N SER A 22 -11.65 -5.52 -2.26
CA SER A 22 -12.91 -4.82 -2.03
C SER A 22 -13.12 -3.71 -3.06
N ARG A 23 -14.38 -3.48 -3.41
CA ARG A 23 -14.80 -2.50 -4.42
C ARG A 23 -15.92 -1.64 -3.87
N PHE A 24 -15.82 -0.33 -4.03
CA PHE A 24 -16.76 0.67 -3.53
C PHE A 24 -17.25 1.58 -4.64
N ALA A 25 -18.52 1.95 -4.60
CA ALA A 25 -19.13 2.92 -5.49
C ALA A 25 -18.75 4.35 -5.07
N THR A 26 -18.19 5.12 -6.00
CA THR A 26 -17.98 6.56 -5.79
C THR A 26 -18.75 7.36 -6.85
N THR A 27 -18.82 8.68 -6.69
CA THR A 27 -19.63 9.57 -7.53
C THR A 27 -19.22 9.46 -9.00
N HIS A 28 -17.91 9.47 -9.27
CA HIS A 28 -17.36 9.58 -10.63
C HIS A 28 -16.76 8.27 -11.15
N THR A 29 -16.24 7.42 -10.27
CA THR A 29 -15.68 6.11 -10.62
C THR A 29 -15.82 5.15 -9.45
N ASN A 30 -15.52 3.86 -9.60
CA ASN A 30 -15.45 2.97 -8.45
C ASN A 30 -14.04 2.98 -7.84
N LEU A 31 -13.95 2.71 -6.55
CA LEU A 31 -12.70 2.55 -5.82
C LEU A 31 -12.48 1.06 -5.59
N SER A 32 -11.36 0.52 -6.06
CA SER A 32 -10.92 -0.84 -5.83
C SER A 32 -9.75 -0.82 -4.85
N VAL A 33 -9.88 -1.52 -3.73
CA VAL A 33 -8.86 -1.62 -2.68
C VAL A 33 -8.46 -3.08 -2.53
N ILE A 34 -7.17 -3.35 -2.74
CA ILE A 34 -6.54 -4.62 -2.40
C ILE A 34 -5.82 -4.43 -1.07
N VAL A 35 -6.17 -5.22 -0.06
CA VAL A 35 -5.45 -5.28 1.20
C VAL A 35 -4.52 -6.49 1.18
N CYS A 36 -3.25 -6.28 1.49
CA CYS A 36 -2.20 -7.28 1.36
C CYS A 36 -1.44 -7.48 2.68
N TYR A 37 -1.07 -8.74 2.94
CA TYR A 37 -0.04 -9.13 3.90
C TYR A 37 1.00 -10.00 3.19
N THR A 38 2.04 -9.37 2.67
CA THR A 38 3.10 -10.05 1.91
C THR A 38 3.90 -11.04 2.77
N PRO A 39 4.52 -12.06 2.17
CA PRO A 39 5.54 -12.86 2.83
C PRO A 39 6.71 -12.01 3.34
N THR A 40 7.35 -12.43 4.42
CA THR A 40 8.55 -11.76 4.96
C THR A 40 9.74 -11.94 4.01
N ASN A 41 10.80 -11.14 4.20
CA ASN A 41 12.03 -11.30 3.38
C ASN A 41 12.69 -12.68 3.58
N GLU A 42 12.42 -13.36 4.69
CA GLU A 42 12.96 -14.69 5.02
C GLU A 42 12.15 -15.84 4.40
N ALA A 43 10.99 -15.56 3.80
CA ALA A 43 10.22 -16.57 3.11
C ALA A 43 10.94 -17.03 1.84
N ASP A 44 10.71 -18.30 1.47
CA ASP A 44 11.24 -18.87 0.24
C ASP A 44 10.75 -18.11 -1.01
N ASP A 45 11.58 -18.07 -2.04
CA ASP A 45 11.29 -17.33 -3.27
C ASP A 45 10.02 -17.84 -3.95
N ASP A 46 9.77 -19.16 -3.95
CA ASP A 46 8.53 -19.76 -4.46
C ASP A 46 7.26 -19.21 -3.78
N VAL A 47 7.35 -18.88 -2.48
CA VAL A 47 6.23 -18.31 -1.71
C VAL A 47 6.01 -16.84 -2.10
N LYS A 48 7.10 -16.09 -2.31
CA LYS A 48 7.05 -14.69 -2.76
C LYS A 48 6.48 -14.62 -4.18
N ASP A 49 6.96 -15.46 -5.08
CA ASP A 49 6.53 -15.52 -6.48
C ASP A 49 5.04 -15.86 -6.58
N SER A 50 4.60 -16.93 -5.91
CA SER A 50 3.19 -17.32 -5.85
C SER A 50 2.27 -16.19 -5.31
N PHE A 51 2.74 -15.46 -4.30
CA PHE A 51 2.02 -14.30 -3.77
C PHE A 51 1.88 -13.20 -4.83
N TYR A 52 2.97 -12.80 -5.49
CA TYR A 52 2.95 -11.72 -6.48
C TYR A 52 2.21 -12.13 -7.76
N GLU A 53 2.26 -13.38 -8.18
CA GLU A 53 1.44 -13.92 -9.27
C GLU A 53 -0.06 -13.78 -8.96
N THR A 54 -0.46 -14.17 -7.75
CA THR A 54 -1.85 -14.04 -7.30
C THR A 54 -2.26 -12.57 -7.24
N LEU A 55 -1.41 -11.71 -6.67
CA LEU A 55 -1.67 -10.27 -6.60
C LEU A 55 -1.79 -9.64 -8.00
N GLN A 56 -0.95 -10.06 -8.94
CA GLN A 56 -0.98 -9.61 -10.33
C GLN A 56 -2.27 -10.04 -11.04
N ALA A 57 -2.73 -11.28 -10.82
CA ALA A 57 -3.99 -11.78 -11.36
C ALA A 57 -5.19 -10.96 -10.84
N VAL A 58 -5.26 -10.73 -9.52
CA VAL A 58 -6.31 -9.90 -8.91
C VAL A 58 -6.28 -8.48 -9.47
N THR A 59 -5.09 -7.91 -9.63
CA THR A 59 -4.91 -6.55 -10.15
C THR A 59 -5.35 -6.43 -11.60
N LYS A 60 -5.06 -7.45 -12.43
CA LYS A 60 -5.42 -7.48 -13.86
C LYS A 60 -6.94 -7.53 -14.08
N ASP A 61 -7.67 -8.18 -13.19
CA ASP A 61 -9.12 -8.32 -13.28
C ASP A 61 -9.90 -7.05 -12.85
N ILE A 62 -9.20 -6.06 -12.29
CA ILE A 62 -9.81 -4.81 -11.86
C ILE A 62 -10.16 -3.94 -13.08
N PRO A 63 -11.39 -3.40 -13.16
CA PRO A 63 -11.77 -2.54 -14.27
C PRO A 63 -10.85 -1.32 -14.38
N LYS A 64 -10.32 -1.08 -15.58
CA LYS A 64 -9.38 0.03 -15.86
C LYS A 64 -9.89 1.42 -15.50
N LEU A 65 -11.20 1.60 -15.31
CA LEU A 65 -11.78 2.89 -14.90
C LEU A 65 -11.73 3.09 -13.39
N ASP A 66 -11.62 2.04 -12.58
CA ASP A 66 -11.59 2.12 -11.13
C ASP A 66 -10.31 2.80 -10.61
N VAL A 67 -10.43 3.54 -9.50
CA VAL A 67 -9.25 3.94 -8.73
C VAL A 67 -8.73 2.70 -8.02
N LEU A 68 -7.56 2.21 -8.42
CA LEU A 68 -6.88 1.12 -7.74
C LEU A 68 -6.01 1.65 -6.60
N CYS A 69 -6.21 1.10 -5.42
CA CYS A 69 -5.34 1.25 -4.26
C CYS A 69 -4.88 -0.14 -3.77
N VAL A 70 -3.60 -0.28 -3.44
CA VAL A 70 -3.05 -1.47 -2.76
C VAL A 70 -2.51 -1.02 -1.42
N VAL A 71 -2.89 -1.68 -0.34
CA VAL A 71 -2.58 -1.23 1.02
C VAL A 71 -2.27 -2.40 1.94
N GLY A 72 -1.41 -2.19 2.93
CA GLY A 72 -1.19 -3.15 4.01
C GLY A 72 0.28 -3.32 4.33
N ASP A 73 0.61 -4.41 5.02
CA ASP A 73 1.97 -4.79 5.33
C ASP A 73 2.60 -5.52 4.14
N LEU A 74 3.46 -4.77 3.43
CA LEU A 74 4.14 -5.26 2.24
C LEU A 74 5.57 -5.73 2.52
N ASN A 75 5.99 -5.80 3.79
CA ASN A 75 7.31 -6.29 4.22
C ASN A 75 8.50 -5.69 3.41
N ALA A 76 8.29 -4.51 2.84
CA ALA A 76 9.15 -3.90 1.84
C ALA A 76 9.79 -2.65 2.41
N LYS A 77 11.12 -2.53 2.29
CA LYS A 77 11.85 -1.30 2.62
C LYS A 77 12.18 -0.59 1.33
N ILE A 78 11.87 0.70 1.24
CA ILE A 78 11.92 1.47 -0.01
C ILE A 78 12.72 2.74 0.19
N GLU A 79 13.79 2.89 -0.61
CA GLU A 79 14.70 4.03 -0.54
C GLU A 79 14.09 5.33 -1.08
N ALA A 80 14.67 6.46 -0.67
CA ALA A 80 14.37 7.78 -1.22
C ALA A 80 15.03 8.06 -2.59
N ASP A 81 15.86 7.15 -3.11
CA ASP A 81 16.66 7.39 -4.30
C ASP A 81 15.82 7.17 -5.56
N ARG A 82 15.32 8.28 -6.08
CA ARG A 82 14.55 8.34 -7.33
C ARG A 82 15.34 7.89 -8.55
N LYS A 83 16.67 7.71 -8.47
CA LYS A 83 17.47 7.26 -9.63
C LYS A 83 17.02 5.91 -10.17
N TYR A 84 16.49 5.04 -9.32
CA TYR A 84 16.09 3.69 -9.73
C TYR A 84 14.75 3.70 -10.46
N CYS A 85 13.69 4.29 -9.88
CA CYS A 85 12.33 4.28 -10.46
C CYS A 85 11.55 5.59 -10.15
N PRO A 86 11.81 6.71 -10.85
CA PRO A 86 11.18 8.02 -10.54
C PRO A 86 9.68 8.07 -10.86
N GLU A 87 9.18 7.07 -11.60
CA GLU A 87 7.80 6.89 -12.00
C GLU A 87 6.91 6.35 -10.88
N VAL A 88 7.49 5.48 -10.04
CA VAL A 88 6.84 4.77 -8.94
C VAL A 88 7.14 5.45 -7.60
N LEU A 89 8.38 5.95 -7.45
CA LEU A 89 8.91 6.45 -6.18
C LEU A 89 8.97 7.99 -6.13
N GLY A 90 8.57 8.52 -4.99
CA GLY A 90 8.78 9.91 -4.60
C GLY A 90 10.14 10.15 -3.93
N PRO A 91 10.48 11.43 -3.68
CA PRO A 91 11.80 11.81 -3.15
C PRO A 91 11.98 11.57 -1.65
N HIS A 92 10.99 11.00 -0.96
CA HIS A 92 10.95 10.98 0.51
C HIS A 92 10.85 9.57 1.11
N GLY A 93 11.28 8.52 0.40
CA GLY A 93 11.37 7.15 0.95
C GLY A 93 12.28 7.01 2.18
N LEU A 94 12.31 5.82 2.77
CA LEU A 94 13.10 5.49 3.96
C LEU A 94 13.90 4.19 3.83
N GLY A 95 15.20 4.28 4.08
CA GLY A 95 16.09 3.12 4.15
C GLY A 95 16.71 2.78 2.80
N GLN A 96 17.23 1.55 2.67
CA GLN A 96 17.76 0.99 1.43
C GLN A 96 16.76 -0.03 0.86
N ILE A 97 16.62 -0.08 -0.46
CA ILE A 97 15.83 -1.12 -1.11
C ILE A 97 16.48 -2.47 -0.80
N LYS A 98 15.67 -3.37 -0.24
CA LYS A 98 16.00 -4.80 -0.13
C LYS A 98 15.16 -5.58 -1.12
N GLU A 99 15.28 -6.90 -1.10
CA GLU A 99 14.61 -7.83 -2.01
C GLU A 99 13.10 -7.62 -2.10
N ASN A 100 12.34 -7.65 -0.99
CA ASN A 100 10.89 -7.35 -1.03
C ASN A 100 10.59 -5.93 -1.52
N GLY A 101 11.51 -4.99 -1.32
CA GLY A 101 11.41 -3.63 -1.86
C GLY A 101 11.48 -3.61 -3.39
N ALA A 102 12.37 -4.41 -3.98
CA ALA A 102 12.48 -4.56 -5.43
C ALA A 102 11.23 -5.20 -6.02
N LEU A 103 10.76 -6.32 -5.44
CA LEU A 103 9.52 -7.00 -5.88
C LEU A 103 8.30 -6.05 -5.86
N LEU A 104 8.18 -5.24 -4.80
CA LEU A 104 7.10 -4.27 -4.70
C LEU A 104 7.22 -3.15 -5.75
N VAL A 105 8.44 -2.66 -6.02
CA VAL A 105 8.69 -1.63 -7.04
C VAL A 105 8.39 -2.18 -8.43
N ASP A 106 8.77 -3.42 -8.73
CA ASP A 106 8.49 -4.08 -10.00
C ASP A 106 7.00 -4.30 -10.20
N PHE A 107 6.29 -4.79 -9.17
CA PHE A 107 4.84 -4.89 -9.18
C PHE A 107 4.18 -3.53 -9.41
N ALA A 108 4.64 -2.49 -8.72
CA ALA A 108 4.09 -1.15 -8.87
C ALA A 108 4.33 -0.58 -10.28
N LEU A 109 5.52 -0.80 -10.84
CA LEU A 109 5.86 -0.38 -12.20
C LEU A 109 4.98 -1.08 -13.24
N CYS A 110 4.82 -2.40 -13.14
CA CYS A 110 3.99 -3.21 -14.06
C CYS A 110 2.50 -2.82 -14.06
N ASN A 111 2.02 -2.19 -12.98
CA ASN A 111 0.61 -1.84 -12.80
C ASN A 111 0.35 -0.33 -12.75
N ASP A 112 1.32 0.49 -13.20
CA ASP A 112 1.22 1.96 -13.18
C ASP A 112 0.82 2.52 -11.80
N LEU A 113 1.42 2.01 -10.72
CA LEU A 113 1.18 2.43 -9.35
C LEU A 113 2.30 3.34 -8.84
N VAL A 114 1.96 4.21 -7.89
CA VAL A 114 2.93 5.01 -7.14
C VAL A 114 2.90 4.65 -5.67
N VAL A 115 4.06 4.61 -5.02
CA VAL A 115 4.18 4.31 -3.59
C VAL A 115 3.98 5.60 -2.79
N GLY A 116 2.78 5.77 -2.24
CA GLY A 116 2.34 6.95 -1.52
C GLY A 116 3.23 7.35 -0.34
N GLY A 117 3.75 6.36 0.40
CA GLY A 117 4.64 6.58 1.55
C GLY A 117 5.97 7.28 1.21
N THR A 118 6.33 7.37 -0.07
CA THR A 118 7.54 8.04 -0.56
C THR A 118 7.28 9.43 -1.14
N LEU A 119 6.02 9.83 -1.30
CA LEU A 119 5.63 11.06 -2.00
C LEU A 119 5.68 12.32 -1.13
N PHE A 120 5.51 12.19 0.18
CA PHE A 120 5.31 13.32 1.09
C PHE A 120 6.50 13.52 2.03
N GLU A 121 6.86 14.77 2.26
CA GLU A 121 7.92 15.12 3.19
C GLU A 121 7.41 15.07 4.64
N TYR A 122 7.98 14.14 5.41
CA TYR A 122 7.72 14.03 6.84
C TYR A 122 9.00 13.69 7.60
N LYS A 123 9.01 14.02 8.90
CA LYS A 123 10.02 13.49 9.83
C LYS A 123 9.90 11.98 9.89
N ASN A 124 11.01 11.25 10.03
CA ASN A 124 11.03 9.78 10.02
C ASN A 124 10.06 9.16 11.06
N VAL A 125 9.86 9.84 12.20
CA VAL A 125 8.88 9.42 13.22
C VAL A 125 7.44 9.33 12.72
N HIS A 126 7.09 9.98 11.61
CA HIS A 126 5.76 9.91 10.99
C HIS A 126 5.75 9.00 9.75
N LYS A 127 6.84 8.29 9.48
CA LYS A 127 6.97 7.36 8.35
C LYS A 127 7.17 5.92 8.82
N TYR A 128 7.73 5.72 10.01
CA TYR A 128 7.83 4.38 10.60
C TYR A 128 6.44 3.78 10.82
N THR A 129 6.31 2.50 10.49
CA THR A 129 5.09 1.72 10.66
C THR A 129 5.32 0.44 11.45
N TRP A 130 6.57 0.08 11.74
CA TRP A 130 6.92 -1.08 12.54
C TRP A 130 8.11 -0.79 13.46
N THR A 131 8.08 -1.35 14.67
CA THR A 131 9.17 -1.33 15.65
C THR A 131 9.53 -2.75 16.04
N SER A 132 10.82 -3.09 16.11
CA SER A 132 11.23 -4.42 16.55
C SER A 132 10.80 -4.71 17.99
N PRO A 133 10.62 -5.99 18.38
CA PRO A 133 10.19 -6.35 19.74
C PRO A 133 11.10 -5.81 20.86
N ASP A 134 12.39 -5.66 20.58
CA ASP A 134 13.39 -5.09 21.50
C ASP A 134 13.44 -3.55 21.47
N GLY A 135 12.64 -2.91 20.60
CA GLY A 135 12.58 -1.46 20.43
C GLY A 135 13.76 -0.83 19.69
N SER A 136 14.74 -1.63 19.25
CA SER A 136 16.01 -1.13 18.70
C SER A 136 15.91 -0.64 17.25
N MET A 137 15.01 -1.22 16.46
CA MET A 137 14.83 -0.93 15.05
C MET A 137 13.45 -0.38 14.75
N ARG A 138 13.38 0.54 13.80
CA ARG A 138 12.13 1.05 13.23
C ARG A 138 12.20 1.05 11.73
N ASN A 139 11.13 0.57 11.07
CA ASN A 139 11.06 0.47 9.62
C ASN A 139 9.71 0.99 9.12
N GLN A 140 9.67 1.30 7.82
CA GLN A 140 8.43 1.49 7.08
C GLN A 140 8.23 0.24 6.21
N ILE A 141 7.29 -0.60 6.59
CA ILE A 141 6.95 -1.85 5.88
C ILE A 141 5.48 -1.93 5.47
N ASP A 142 4.66 -1.06 6.06
CA ASP A 142 3.28 -0.84 5.65
C ASP A 142 3.24 0.27 4.60
N HIS A 143 2.61 -0.01 3.47
CA HIS A 143 2.61 0.89 2.32
C HIS A 143 1.21 1.10 1.77
N PHE A 144 1.02 2.27 1.18
CA PHE A 144 -0.17 2.62 0.41
C PHE A 144 0.27 2.94 -1.02
N LEU A 145 -0.21 2.17 -1.98
CA LEU A 145 0.00 2.37 -3.40
C LEU A 145 -1.30 2.84 -4.04
N VAL A 146 -1.20 3.72 -5.03
CA VAL A 146 -2.35 4.19 -5.80
C VAL A 146 -2.00 4.24 -7.28
N ALA A 147 -2.98 3.96 -8.14
CA ALA A 147 -2.83 4.15 -9.58
C ALA A 147 -2.31 5.56 -9.90
N ARG A 148 -1.25 5.64 -10.69
CA ARG A 148 -0.47 6.86 -10.98
C ARG A 148 -1.34 7.99 -11.52
N ARG A 149 -2.33 7.67 -12.36
CA ARG A 149 -3.31 8.66 -12.88
C ARG A 149 -4.12 9.36 -11.77
N TRP A 150 -4.24 8.74 -10.60
CA TRP A 150 -4.92 9.26 -9.41
C TRP A 150 -3.94 9.76 -8.34
N ARG A 151 -2.64 9.86 -8.65
CA ARG A 151 -1.60 10.33 -7.72
C ARG A 151 -1.97 11.66 -7.07
N THR A 152 -2.54 12.60 -7.82
CA THR A 152 -2.92 13.93 -7.30
C THR A 152 -4.14 13.90 -6.38
N SER A 153 -4.90 12.80 -6.35
CA SER A 153 -5.99 12.59 -5.40
C SER A 153 -5.51 12.11 -4.03
N LEU A 154 -4.28 11.58 -3.96
CA LEU A 154 -3.62 11.22 -2.71
C LEU A 154 -3.03 12.49 -2.09
N LEU A 155 -3.50 12.83 -0.89
CA LEU A 155 -3.18 14.08 -0.20
C LEU A 155 -2.21 13.91 0.97
N ASP A 156 -2.16 12.71 1.55
CA ASP A 156 -1.28 12.37 2.69
C ASP A 156 -1.10 10.85 2.76
N VAL A 157 0.09 10.40 3.18
CA VAL A 157 0.37 9.04 3.65
C VAL A 157 1.38 9.14 4.79
N ARG A 158 1.01 8.67 5.98
CA ARG A 158 1.87 8.73 7.17
C ARG A 158 1.55 7.66 8.21
N GLY A 159 2.55 7.32 9.03
CA GLY A 159 2.38 6.57 10.27
C GLY A 159 1.72 7.42 11.37
N TYR A 160 0.72 6.84 12.03
CA TYR A 160 -0.10 7.47 13.05
C TYR A 160 0.22 6.92 14.44
N ARG A 161 1.20 7.55 15.09
CA ARG A 161 1.73 7.15 16.41
C ARG A 161 0.77 7.37 17.58
N GLY A 162 -0.34 8.07 17.37
CA GLY A 162 -1.31 8.37 18.43
C GLY A 162 -2.34 7.25 18.66
N ALA A 163 -2.37 6.24 17.80
CA ALA A 163 -3.20 5.05 18.00
C ALA A 163 -2.40 3.99 18.76
N ASP A 164 -2.88 3.61 19.94
CA ASP A 164 -2.41 2.42 20.65
C ASP A 164 -3.27 1.23 20.22
N ALA A 165 -2.63 0.26 19.56
CA ALA A 165 -3.25 -0.96 19.08
C ALA A 165 -2.63 -2.23 19.72
N GLN A 166 -1.76 -2.07 20.72
CA GLN A 166 -0.99 -3.18 21.32
C GLN A 166 -0.28 -4.06 20.27
N SER A 167 0.21 -3.43 19.20
CA SER A 167 0.98 -4.06 18.13
C SER A 167 2.36 -3.42 18.04
N ASP A 168 3.32 -4.19 17.56
CA ASP A 168 4.62 -3.72 17.08
C ASP A 168 4.50 -2.85 15.81
N HIS A 169 3.36 -2.92 15.12
CA HIS A 169 2.99 -2.01 14.05
C HIS A 169 2.29 -0.74 14.55
N MET A 170 2.53 0.35 13.84
CA MET A 170 1.83 1.63 13.97
C MET A 170 0.82 1.75 12.82
N LEU A 171 -0.38 2.24 13.11
CA LEU A 171 -1.39 2.46 12.09
C LEU A 171 -0.84 3.39 11.00
N MET A 172 -0.97 3.02 9.73
CA MET A 172 -0.69 3.89 8.60
C MET A 172 -1.99 4.49 8.06
N ILE A 173 -2.01 5.80 7.85
CA ILE A 173 -3.16 6.55 7.38
C ILE A 173 -2.81 7.16 6.03
N ALA A 174 -3.69 6.96 5.06
CA ALA A 174 -3.68 7.65 3.79
C ALA A 174 -4.93 8.53 3.68
N HIS A 175 -4.77 9.78 3.22
CA HIS A 175 -5.88 10.65 2.87
C HIS A 175 -6.02 10.71 1.36
N ILE A 176 -7.14 10.20 0.86
CA ILE A 176 -7.47 10.24 -0.56
C ILE A 176 -8.78 10.99 -0.76
N GLN A 177 -8.80 11.93 -1.70
CA GLN A 177 -10.01 12.69 -2.01
C GLN A 177 -10.67 12.14 -3.26
N ILE A 178 -11.62 11.23 -3.05
CA ILE A 178 -12.57 10.74 -4.05
C ILE A 178 -13.96 10.96 -3.49
N LYS A 179 -14.86 11.55 -4.28
CA LYS A 179 -16.24 11.80 -3.83
C LYS A 179 -17.01 10.47 -3.82
N LEU A 180 -17.46 9.99 -2.66
CA LEU A 180 -18.32 8.81 -2.54
C LEU A 180 -19.77 9.13 -2.95
N ARG A 181 -20.51 8.14 -3.45
CA ARG A 181 -21.97 8.31 -3.65
C ARG A 181 -22.64 8.41 -2.29
N ALA A 182 -23.51 9.41 -2.14
CA ALA A 182 -24.34 9.61 -0.96
C ALA A 182 -25.52 8.63 -0.98
#